data_AF-A0A0Q8DLP9-F1
#
_entry.id   AF-A0A0Q8DLP9-F1
#
_cell.length_a   1.000
_cell.length_b   1.000
_cell.length_c   1.000
_cell.angle_alpha   90.00
_cell.angle_beta   90.00
_cell.angle_gamma   90.00
#
_symmetry.space_group_name_H-M   'P 1'
#
loop_
_entity.id
_entity.type
_entity.pdbx_description
1 polymer ?
#
loop_
_entity_poly.entity_id
_entity_poly.type
_entity_poly.pdbx_seq_one_letter_code
_entity_poly.pdbx_strand_id
1 'polypeptide(L)'
;MEIVGLIIASLGVLIVFDTPRKWIAAQFSRKRVNQTRPSLAEDEPTSLHAIILYVNSSAKPLNLDNDIALATSSTVDPFVGDGRWLLDMVSALSISTMGQLDELVARHTPHAKLLAHAILSEHQKIRRGHGLSLVLEIEAMQRYGSDWYEKFIKLLKMTSSSKRFADEIYSFYMTVRRSRA
;
A
#
# COMPACT_ATOMS: atom_id res chain seq x y z
N MET A 1 -31.69 27.51 18.22
CA MET A 1 -30.93 27.65 19.47
C MET A 1 -29.67 26.83 19.31
N GLU A 2 -28.59 27.47 18.86
CA GLU A 2 -27.30 26.82 18.64
C GLU A 2 -26.34 27.23 19.75
N ILE A 3 -25.73 26.22 20.39
CA ILE A 3 -24.75 26.39 21.45
C ILE A 3 -23.42 26.66 20.76
N VAL A 4 -22.92 27.90 20.85
CA VAL A 4 -21.58 28.27 20.41
C VAL A 4 -20.62 28.06 21.58
N GLY A 5 -19.80 27.01 21.50
CA GLY A 5 -18.71 26.77 22.44
C GLY A 5 -17.55 27.74 22.18
N LEU A 6 -17.33 28.66 23.11
CA LEU A 6 -16.22 29.62 23.09
C LEU A 6 -15.01 29.01 23.81
N ILE A 7 -13.91 28.76 23.10
CA ILE A 7 -12.61 28.45 23.71
C ILE A 7 -11.72 29.69 23.55
N ILE A 8 -11.35 30.32 24.66
CA ILE A 8 -10.41 31.45 24.69
C ILE A 8 -9.00 30.87 24.77
N ALA A 9 -8.28 30.88 23.64
CA ALA A 9 -6.84 30.68 23.61
C ALA A 9 -6.15 32.03 23.47
N SER A 10 -5.43 32.42 24.50
CA SER A 10 -4.59 33.61 24.62
C SER A 10 -3.46 33.59 23.58
N LEU A 11 -3.75 34.14 22.39
CA LEU A 11 -2.82 34.76 21.44
C LEU A 11 -3.65 35.26 20.22
N GLY A 12 -4.31 36.40 20.38
CA GLY A 12 -4.53 37.39 19.32
C GLY A 12 -5.17 37.01 17.97
N VAL A 13 -6.02 35.98 17.86
CA VAL A 13 -6.85 35.78 16.66
C VAL A 13 -8.27 35.37 17.05
N LEU A 14 -9.24 36.23 16.73
CA LEU A 14 -10.67 35.95 16.85
C LEU A 14 -11.09 35.17 15.58
N ILE A 15 -11.46 33.90 15.69
CA ILE A 15 -12.01 33.14 14.57
C ILE A 15 -13.49 32.83 14.87
N VAL A 16 -14.38 33.56 14.20
CA VAL A 16 -15.80 33.21 14.12
C VAL A 16 -15.96 32.24 12.95
N PHE A 17 -16.32 31.00 13.24
CA PHE A 17 -16.69 30.03 12.21
C PHE A 17 -18.17 30.15 11.90
N ASP A 18 -18.46 30.83 10.80
CA ASP A 18 -19.70 30.64 10.04
C ASP A 18 -19.32 30.53 8.57
N THR A 19 -19.45 29.33 7.98
CA THR A 19 -19.85 29.11 6.56
C THR A 19 -19.76 27.64 6.14
N PRO A 20 -20.57 27.22 5.14
CA PRO A 20 -20.99 25.84 4.94
C PRO A 20 -20.05 25.02 4.05
N ARG A 21 -20.10 23.69 4.28
CA ARG A 21 -19.74 22.57 3.38
C ARG A 21 -19.39 23.00 1.94
N LYS A 22 -18.09 23.13 1.60
CA LYS A 22 -17.57 22.97 0.21
C LYS A 22 -16.03 22.94 0.03
N TRP A 23 -15.20 22.91 1.07
CA TRP A 23 -13.74 23.10 0.91
C TRP A 23 -12.83 21.93 1.36
N ILE A 24 -13.19 20.68 1.07
CA ILE A 24 -12.25 19.54 1.21
C ILE A 24 -11.48 19.25 -0.10
N ALA A 25 -11.77 19.95 -1.20
CA ALA A 25 -11.09 19.71 -2.49
C ALA A 25 -9.75 20.46 -2.69
N ALA A 26 -9.28 21.27 -1.74
CA ALA A 26 -8.17 22.20 -1.98
C ALA A 26 -6.86 21.93 -1.19
N GLN A 27 -6.70 20.76 -0.56
CA GLN A 27 -5.46 20.44 0.19
C GLN A 27 -4.47 19.50 -0.54
N PHE A 28 -4.77 19.07 -1.78
CA PHE A 28 -3.84 18.27 -2.59
C PHE A 28 -3.17 19.04 -3.73
N SER A 29 -3.14 20.38 -3.68
CA SER A 29 -2.14 21.14 -4.43
C SER A 29 -0.79 21.12 -3.69
N ARG A 30 -0.30 19.91 -3.39
CA ARG A 30 1.10 19.75 -3.00
C ARG A 30 1.91 19.85 -4.27
N LYS A 31 2.59 21.00 -4.39
CA LYS A 31 3.85 21.18 -5.11
C LYS A 31 4.46 19.81 -5.37
N ARG A 32 4.48 19.39 -6.64
CA ARG A 32 5.19 18.20 -7.10
C ARG A 32 6.65 18.47 -6.75
N VAL A 33 7.09 18.08 -5.56
CA VAL A 33 8.50 18.17 -5.20
C VAL A 33 9.12 17.13 -6.12
N ASN A 34 9.74 17.60 -7.20
CA ASN A 34 10.77 16.87 -7.91
C ASN A 34 11.90 16.64 -6.90
N GLN A 35 11.69 15.72 -5.98
CA GLN A 35 12.77 15.09 -5.27
C GLN A 35 13.41 14.20 -6.32
N THR A 36 14.49 14.69 -6.93
CA THR A 36 15.54 13.86 -7.50
C THR A 36 16.13 13.07 -6.32
N ARG A 37 15.37 12.08 -5.86
CA ARG A 37 15.76 11.11 -4.83
C ARG A 37 16.64 10.07 -5.51
N PRO A 38 17.57 9.44 -4.79
CA PRO A 38 18.38 8.37 -5.37
C PRO A 38 17.42 7.30 -5.92
N SER A 39 17.30 7.25 -7.25
CA SER A 39 16.68 6.10 -7.89
C SER A 39 17.69 4.98 -7.73
N LEU A 40 17.31 3.93 -7.02
CA LEU A 40 18.08 2.68 -7.02
C LEU A 40 18.33 2.32 -8.49
N ALA A 41 19.56 1.92 -8.81
CA ALA A 41 19.88 1.56 -10.17
C ALA A 41 19.07 0.33 -10.58
N GLU A 42 18.70 0.20 -11.86
CA GLU A 42 17.84 -0.91 -12.32
C GLU A 42 18.49 -2.28 -12.08
N ASP A 43 19.83 -2.33 -12.13
CA ASP A 43 20.67 -3.49 -11.89
C ASP A 43 21.05 -3.68 -10.41
N GLU A 44 20.65 -2.76 -9.52
CA GLU A 44 20.95 -2.87 -8.10
C GLU A 44 20.29 -4.12 -7.51
N PRO A 45 21.04 -4.95 -6.75
CA PRO A 45 20.52 -6.18 -6.20
C PRO A 45 19.45 -5.93 -5.13
N THR A 46 18.47 -6.82 -5.08
CA THR A 46 17.41 -6.81 -4.07
C THR A 46 17.95 -7.20 -2.69
N SER A 47 18.37 -6.19 -1.92
CA SER A 47 18.78 -6.34 -0.51
C SER A 47 17.74 -5.78 0.44
N LEU A 48 17.81 -6.13 1.73
CA LEU A 48 16.93 -5.54 2.76
C LEU A 48 16.99 -4.01 2.74
N HIS A 49 18.20 -3.45 2.62
CA HIS A 49 18.40 -2.01 2.56
C HIS A 49 17.78 -1.39 1.30
N ALA A 50 17.99 -2.01 0.14
CA ALA A 50 17.42 -1.55 -1.12
C ALA A 50 15.88 -1.57 -1.09
N ILE A 51 15.28 -2.63 -0.54
CA ILE A 51 13.82 -2.72 -0.39
C ILE A 51 13.28 -1.65 0.56
N ILE A 52 13.93 -1.44 1.71
CA ILE A 52 13.54 -0.39 2.66
C ILE A 52 13.65 0.99 2.00
N LEU A 53 14.74 1.25 1.26
CA LEU A 53 14.91 2.52 0.57
C LEU A 53 13.86 2.69 -0.53
N TYR A 54 13.55 1.63 -1.28
CA TYR A 54 12.55 1.63 -2.33
C TYR A 54 11.16 2.01 -1.82
N VAL A 55 10.68 1.37 -0.75
CA VAL A 55 9.32 1.65 -0.21
C VAL A 55 9.21 3.04 0.44
N ASN A 56 10.32 3.64 0.88
CA ASN A 56 10.31 4.97 1.49
C ASN A 56 10.58 6.12 0.52
N SER A 57 11.30 5.84 -0.57
CA SER A 57 11.89 6.87 -1.41
C SER A 57 11.38 6.84 -2.84
N SER A 58 10.99 5.66 -3.36
CA SER A 58 10.50 5.54 -4.74
C SER A 58 9.05 6.01 -4.86
N ALA A 59 8.77 6.80 -5.90
CA ALA A 59 7.46 7.38 -6.14
C ALA A 59 6.39 6.30 -6.40
N LYS A 60 6.72 5.21 -7.08
CA LYS A 60 5.76 4.16 -7.45
C LYS A 60 5.13 3.48 -6.22
N PRO A 61 5.90 2.84 -5.31
CA PRO A 61 5.32 2.20 -4.12
C PRO A 61 4.64 3.24 -3.20
N LEU A 62 5.21 4.45 -3.06
CA LEU A 62 4.59 5.51 -2.26
C LEU A 62 3.23 5.95 -2.81
N ASN A 63 3.12 6.15 -4.12
CA ASN A 63 1.87 6.52 -4.77
C ASN A 63 0.86 5.38 -4.66
N LEU A 64 1.30 4.13 -4.80
CA LEU A 64 0.42 2.98 -4.63
C LEU A 64 -0.18 2.93 -3.21
N ASP A 65 0.64 3.08 -2.16
CA ASP A 65 0.14 3.13 -0.79
C ASP A 65 -0.84 4.29 -0.58
N ASN A 66 -0.50 5.49 -1.08
CA ASN A 66 -1.38 6.66 -0.95
C ASN A 66 -2.72 6.48 -1.70
N ASP A 67 -2.68 5.90 -2.90
CA ASP A 67 -3.86 5.65 -3.71
C ASP A 67 -4.76 4.60 -3.04
N ILE A 68 -4.18 3.55 -2.46
CA ILE A 68 -4.92 2.55 -1.67
C ILE A 68 -5.55 3.19 -0.44
N ALA A 69 -4.79 4.02 0.30
CA ALA A 69 -5.30 4.71 1.48
C ALA A 69 -6.49 5.62 1.13
N LEU A 70 -6.38 6.37 0.04
CA LEU A 70 -7.46 7.23 -0.46
C LEU A 70 -8.69 6.42 -0.85
N ALA A 71 -8.52 5.32 -1.59
CA ALA A 71 -9.62 4.49 -2.07
C ALA A 71 -10.37 3.74 -0.95
N THR A 72 -9.71 3.51 0.19
CA THR A 72 -10.26 2.74 1.33
C THR A 72 -10.56 3.60 2.55
N SER A 73 -10.52 4.93 2.42
CA SER A 73 -10.67 5.88 3.54
C SER A 73 -9.76 5.56 4.73
N SER A 74 -8.57 5.05 4.42
CA SER A 74 -7.54 4.62 5.36
C SER A 74 -6.43 5.67 5.47
N THR A 75 -5.54 5.51 6.44
CA THR A 75 -4.35 6.37 6.58
C THR A 75 -3.07 5.57 6.39
N VAL A 76 -2.05 6.19 5.79
CA VAL A 76 -0.73 5.57 5.65
C VAL A 76 0.10 5.87 6.90
N ASP A 77 0.47 4.81 7.61
CA ASP A 77 1.49 4.87 8.64
C ASP A 77 2.88 5.06 7.98
N PRO A 78 3.65 6.11 8.31
CA PRO A 78 4.96 6.33 7.73
C PRO A 78 5.98 5.27 8.12
N PHE A 79 5.74 4.46 9.16
CA PHE A 79 6.59 3.35 9.49
C PHE A 79 6.55 2.29 8.38
N VAL A 80 7.74 1.87 7.97
CA VAL A 80 7.90 0.74 7.05
C VAL A 80 7.22 -0.47 7.65
N GLY A 81 6.45 -1.17 6.83
CA GLY A 81 5.93 -2.49 7.13
C GLY A 81 7.07 -3.49 7.36
N ASP A 82 6.72 -4.76 7.33
CA ASP A 82 7.69 -5.82 7.55
C ASP A 82 8.65 -5.93 6.35
N GLY A 83 9.74 -5.16 6.38
CA GLY A 83 10.75 -5.15 5.31
C GLY A 83 11.45 -6.49 5.15
N ARG A 84 11.50 -7.31 6.20
CA ARG A 84 12.05 -8.67 6.14
C ARG A 84 11.10 -9.59 5.38
N TRP A 85 9.80 -9.54 5.69
CA TRP A 85 8.77 -10.22 4.92
C TRP A 85 8.84 -9.87 3.42
N LEU A 86 8.99 -8.59 3.07
CA LEU A 86 9.13 -8.16 1.68
C LEU A 86 10.37 -8.76 1.00
N LEU A 87 11.51 -8.81 1.70
CA LEU A 87 12.72 -9.46 1.18
C LEU A 87 12.53 -10.96 0.97
N ASP A 88 11.89 -11.65 1.92
CA ASP A 88 11.65 -13.08 1.82
C ASP A 88 10.73 -13.40 0.63
N MET A 89 9.70 -12.57 0.39
CA MET A 89 8.82 -12.65 -0.79
C MET A 89 9.57 -12.41 -2.11
N VAL A 90 10.39 -11.36 -2.17
CA VAL A 90 11.23 -11.04 -3.33
C VAL A 90 12.19 -12.19 -3.65
N SER A 91 12.79 -12.79 -2.63
CA SER A 91 13.69 -13.94 -2.75
C SER A 91 12.92 -15.19 -3.23
N ALA A 92 11.74 -15.46 -2.68
CA ALA A 92 10.91 -16.60 -3.06
C ALA A 92 10.41 -16.50 -4.52
N LEU A 93 10.27 -15.28 -5.04
CA LEU A 93 9.90 -15.00 -6.43
C LEU A 93 11.11 -14.89 -7.36
N SER A 94 12.33 -15.15 -6.88
CA SER A 94 13.57 -15.04 -7.66
C SER A 94 13.73 -13.68 -8.34
N ILE A 95 13.28 -12.61 -7.68
CA ILE A 95 13.45 -11.23 -8.14
C ILE A 95 14.82 -10.76 -7.64
N SER A 96 15.77 -10.60 -8.54
CA SER A 96 17.17 -10.35 -8.20
C SER A 96 17.58 -8.89 -8.25
N THR A 97 16.84 -8.03 -8.99
CA THR A 97 17.18 -6.61 -9.13
C THR A 97 16.01 -5.68 -8.84
N MET A 98 16.34 -4.43 -8.50
CA MET A 98 15.34 -3.39 -8.26
C MET A 98 14.53 -3.05 -9.51
N GLY A 99 15.13 -3.15 -10.72
CA GLY A 99 14.43 -2.97 -11.99
C GLY A 99 13.31 -4.01 -12.19
N GLN A 100 13.59 -5.29 -11.93
CA GLN A 100 12.56 -6.35 -11.99
C GLN A 100 11.43 -6.10 -10.99
N LEU A 101 11.76 -5.65 -9.78
CA LEU A 101 10.76 -5.31 -8.77
C LEU A 101 9.88 -4.13 -9.23
N ASP A 102 10.51 -3.11 -9.83
CA ASP A 102 9.82 -1.91 -10.29
C ASP A 102 8.88 -2.18 -11.49
N GLU A 103 9.25 -3.10 -12.37
CA GLU A 103 8.39 -3.62 -13.44
C GLU A 103 7.17 -4.35 -12.88
N LEU A 104 7.35 -5.18 -11.84
CA LEU A 104 6.24 -5.88 -11.20
C LEU A 104 5.26 -4.91 -10.53
N VAL A 105 5.78 -3.89 -9.84
CA VAL A 105 4.94 -2.83 -9.26
C VAL A 105 4.15 -2.12 -10.36
N ALA A 106 4.77 -1.75 -11.47
CA ALA A 106 4.09 -1.11 -12.58
C ALA A 106 2.98 -2.01 -13.17
N ARG A 107 3.28 -3.29 -13.40
CA ARG A 107 2.36 -4.27 -13.98
C ARG A 107 1.15 -4.56 -13.10
N HIS A 108 1.36 -4.66 -11.78
CA HIS A 108 0.32 -5.13 -10.85
C HIS A 108 -0.36 -4.03 -10.05
N THR A 109 0.06 -2.77 -10.17
CA THR A 109 -0.58 -1.61 -9.53
C THR A 109 -2.12 -1.62 -9.66
N PRO A 110 -2.72 -1.82 -10.86
CA PRO A 110 -4.18 -1.86 -10.99
C PRO A 110 -4.84 -2.99 -10.18
N HIS A 111 -4.23 -4.18 -10.20
CA HIS A 111 -4.73 -5.35 -9.48
C HIS A 111 -4.58 -5.19 -7.97
N ALA A 112 -3.47 -4.61 -7.51
CA ALA A 112 -3.22 -4.34 -6.09
C ALA A 112 -4.26 -3.38 -5.52
N LYS A 113 -4.65 -2.34 -6.28
CA LYS A 113 -5.73 -1.41 -5.87
C LYS A 113 -7.08 -2.11 -5.74
N LEU A 114 -7.44 -2.95 -6.72
CA LEU A 114 -8.69 -3.71 -6.69
C LEU A 114 -8.72 -4.70 -5.53
N LEU A 115 -7.62 -5.42 -5.31
CA LEU A 115 -7.48 -6.36 -4.20
C LEU A 115 -7.59 -5.64 -2.86
N ALA A 116 -6.90 -4.50 -2.70
CA ALA A 116 -6.97 -3.71 -1.47
C ALA A 116 -8.40 -3.26 -1.14
N HIS A 117 -9.18 -2.84 -2.15
CA HIS A 117 -10.59 -2.47 -1.96
C HIS A 117 -11.47 -3.65 -1.52
N ALA A 118 -11.13 -4.88 -1.93
CA ALA A 118 -11.88 -6.07 -1.57
C ALA A 118 -11.60 -6.55 -0.13
N ILE A 119 -10.39 -6.30 0.40
CA ILE A 119 -9.93 -6.91 1.65
C ILE A 119 -9.75 -5.93 2.80
N LEU A 120 -9.53 -4.64 2.52
CA LEU A 120 -9.38 -3.63 3.55
C LEU A 120 -10.75 -3.11 3.99
N SER A 121 -10.94 -3.05 5.30
CA SER A 121 -12.09 -2.33 5.88
C SER A 121 -11.80 -0.83 5.94
N GLU A 122 -12.86 -0.01 5.95
CA GLU A 122 -12.73 1.44 6.09
C GLU A 122 -11.97 1.82 7.37
N HIS A 123 -11.24 2.94 7.30
CA HIS A 123 -10.54 3.56 8.45
C HIS A 123 -9.41 2.75 9.09
N GLN A 124 -8.85 1.77 8.37
CA GLN A 124 -7.65 1.08 8.82
C GLN A 124 -6.39 1.94 8.65
N LYS A 125 -5.34 1.61 9.42
CA LYS A 125 -3.99 2.11 9.17
C LYS A 125 -3.27 1.10 8.29
N ILE A 126 -2.83 1.52 7.10
CA ILE A 126 -1.97 0.70 6.24
C ILE A 126 -0.52 1.11 6.46
N ARG A 127 0.37 0.12 6.59
CA ARG A 127 1.81 0.38 6.78
C ARG A 127 2.48 0.70 5.46
N ARG A 128 3.57 1.46 5.49
CA ARG A 128 4.35 1.74 4.28
C ARG A 128 4.92 0.45 3.67
N GLY A 129 4.79 0.30 2.36
CA GLY A 129 5.12 -0.95 1.65
C GLY A 129 3.99 -1.97 1.61
N HIS A 130 2.80 -1.63 2.12
CA HIS A 130 1.63 -2.52 2.03
C HIS A 130 1.24 -2.79 0.57
N GLY A 131 1.21 -1.77 -0.28
CA GLY A 131 0.95 -1.92 -1.71
C GLY A 131 1.98 -2.82 -2.39
N LEU A 132 3.24 -2.76 -1.98
CA LEU A 132 4.28 -3.68 -2.49
C LEU A 132 4.02 -5.13 -2.05
N SER A 133 3.57 -5.36 -0.81
CA SER A 133 3.15 -6.69 -0.35
C SER A 133 2.07 -7.27 -1.27
N LEU A 134 1.02 -6.49 -1.56
CA LEU A 134 -0.07 -6.93 -2.43
C LEU A 134 0.41 -7.25 -3.85
N VAL A 135 1.32 -6.44 -4.41
CA VAL A 135 1.95 -6.71 -5.71
C VAL A 135 2.67 -8.06 -5.72
N LEU A 136 3.47 -8.33 -4.69
CA LEU A 136 4.23 -9.58 -4.57
C LEU A 136 3.30 -10.79 -4.35
N GLU A 137 2.24 -10.63 -3.56
CA GLU A 137 1.22 -11.66 -3.35
C GLU A 137 0.48 -12.00 -4.65
N ILE A 138 0.12 -10.99 -5.45
CA ILE A 138 -0.50 -11.17 -6.76
C ILE A 138 0.44 -11.92 -7.72
N GLU A 139 1.71 -11.50 -7.80
CA GLU A 139 2.71 -12.17 -8.65
C GLU A 139 2.91 -13.63 -8.24
N ALA A 140 2.99 -13.89 -6.94
CA ALA A 140 3.16 -15.24 -6.42
C ALA A 140 1.94 -16.13 -6.73
N MET A 141 0.72 -15.60 -6.60
CA MET A 141 -0.49 -16.30 -7.04
C MET A 141 -0.49 -16.56 -8.56
N GLN A 142 0.03 -15.64 -9.37
CA GLN A 142 0.13 -15.83 -10.82
C GLN A 142 1.11 -16.93 -11.22
N ARG A 143 2.27 -17.02 -10.56
CA ARG A 143 3.31 -18.00 -10.91
C ARG A 143 2.98 -19.41 -10.44
N TYR A 144 2.36 -19.54 -9.28
CA TYR A 144 2.29 -20.81 -8.57
C TYR A 144 0.85 -21.26 -8.24
N GLY A 145 -0.15 -20.39 -8.42
CA GLY A 145 -1.56 -20.73 -8.20
C GLY A 145 -1.84 -21.30 -6.81
N SER A 146 -2.47 -22.47 -6.77
CA SER A 146 -2.85 -23.17 -5.53
C SER A 146 -1.66 -23.53 -4.65
N ASP A 147 -0.49 -23.83 -5.24
CA ASP A 147 0.70 -24.22 -4.49
C ASP A 147 1.23 -23.06 -3.63
N TRP A 148 1.11 -21.84 -4.15
CA TRP A 148 1.43 -20.64 -3.38
C TRP A 148 0.39 -20.36 -2.31
N TYR A 149 -0.91 -20.55 -2.59
CA TYR A 149 -1.94 -20.40 -1.56
C TYR A 149 -1.71 -21.34 -0.36
N GLU A 150 -1.34 -22.59 -0.59
CA GLU A 150 -1.01 -23.52 0.50
C GLU A 150 0.24 -23.09 1.30
N LYS A 151 1.29 -22.64 0.60
CA LYS A 151 2.50 -22.11 1.25
C LYS A 151 2.21 -20.82 2.02
N PHE A 152 1.41 -19.94 1.45
CA PHE A 152 1.01 -18.67 2.02
C PHE A 152 0.20 -18.90 3.29
N ILE A 153 -0.79 -19.81 3.28
CA ILE A 153 -1.49 -20.23 4.50
C ILE A 153 -0.53 -20.81 5.54
N LYS A 154 0.47 -21.60 5.15
CA LYS A 154 1.46 -22.14 6.10
C LYS A 154 2.32 -21.05 6.74
N LEU A 155 2.76 -20.05 5.96
CA LEU A 155 3.49 -18.88 6.45
C LEU A 155 2.61 -18.01 7.38
N LEU A 156 1.34 -17.89 7.01
CA LEU A 156 0.33 -17.10 7.72
C LEU A 156 -0.17 -17.75 9.01
N LYS A 157 -0.23 -19.09 9.09
CA LYS A 157 -0.64 -19.87 10.29
C LYS A 157 0.14 -19.55 11.57
N MET A 158 1.23 -18.77 11.50
CA MET A 158 1.91 -18.20 12.66
C MET A 158 1.24 -16.95 13.24
N THR A 159 0.16 -16.44 12.63
CA THR A 159 -0.63 -15.29 13.10
C THR A 159 -2.14 -15.57 12.95
N SER A 160 -2.99 -15.20 13.91
CA SER A 160 -4.39 -15.61 13.97
C SER A 160 -5.32 -14.94 12.94
N SER A 161 -4.91 -13.84 12.31
CA SER A 161 -5.72 -13.03 11.37
C SER A 161 -5.57 -13.46 9.90
N SER A 162 -4.92 -14.58 9.65
CA SER A 162 -4.14 -14.79 8.44
C SER A 162 -4.81 -15.72 7.41
N LYS A 163 -5.59 -16.71 7.87
CA LYS A 163 -6.33 -17.61 6.99
C LYS A 163 -7.41 -16.87 6.17
N ARG A 164 -8.20 -16.02 6.82
CA ARG A 164 -9.26 -15.23 6.15
C ARG A 164 -8.66 -14.35 5.05
N PHE A 165 -7.54 -13.70 5.34
CA PHE A 165 -6.80 -12.89 4.37
C PHE A 165 -6.33 -13.70 3.17
N ALA A 166 -5.78 -14.91 3.41
CA ALA A 166 -5.39 -15.82 2.33
C ALA A 166 -6.59 -16.25 1.46
N ASP A 167 -7.73 -16.55 2.08
CA ASP A 167 -8.96 -16.96 1.38
C ASP A 167 -9.52 -15.82 0.50
N GLU A 168 -9.48 -14.58 1.00
CA GLU A 168 -9.92 -13.39 0.26
C GLU A 168 -9.00 -13.12 -0.95
N ILE A 169 -7.68 -13.21 -0.79
CA ILE A 169 -6.71 -13.06 -1.90
C ILE A 169 -6.93 -14.14 -2.96
N TYR A 170 -7.07 -15.40 -2.55
CA TYR A 170 -7.28 -16.50 -3.48
C TYR A 170 -8.59 -16.36 -4.26
N SER A 171 -9.67 -15.99 -3.57
CA SER A 171 -10.99 -15.77 -4.19
C SER A 171 -10.98 -14.62 -5.18
N PHE A 172 -10.34 -13.50 -4.83
CA PHE A 172 -10.13 -12.37 -5.73
C PHE A 172 -9.35 -12.82 -6.97
N TYR A 173 -8.25 -13.54 -6.79
CA TYR A 173 -7.42 -14.02 -7.90
C TYR A 173 -8.18 -14.94 -8.86
N MET A 174 -8.94 -15.91 -8.33
CA MET A 174 -9.77 -16.81 -9.15
C MET A 174 -10.83 -16.04 -9.95
N THR A 175 -11.33 -14.93 -9.43
CA THR A 175 -12.29 -14.05 -10.12
C THR A 175 -11.63 -13.29 -11.28
N VAL A 176 -10.46 -12.71 -11.04
CA VAL A 176 -9.67 -12.00 -12.09
C VAL A 176 -9.17 -12.96 -13.17
N ARG A 177 -8.83 -14.20 -12.82
CA ARG A 177 -8.41 -15.22 -13.80
C ARG A 177 -9.57 -15.63 -14.71
N ARG A 178 -10.78 -15.80 -14.16
CA ARG A 178 -11.98 -16.19 -14.92
C ARG A 178 -12.46 -15.11 -15.89
N SER A 179 -12.25 -13.82 -15.59
CA SER A 179 -12.63 -12.72 -16.49
C SER A 179 -11.68 -12.53 -17.69
N ARG A 180 -10.55 -13.27 -17.72
CA ARG A 180 -9.58 -13.25 -18.82
C ARG A 180 -9.62 -14.50 -19.72
N ALA A 181 -10.40 -15.51 -19.35
CA ALA A 181 -10.61 -16.74 -20.12
C ALA A 181 -11.86 -16.60 -20.99
#